data_AF-A0A6N8H781-F1
#
_entry.id   AF-A0A6N8H781-F1
#
_cell.length_a   1.000
_cell.length_b   1.000
_cell.length_c   1.000
_cell.angle_alpha   90.00
_cell.angle_beta   90.00
_cell.angle_gamma   90.00
#
_symmetry.space_group_name_H-M   'P 1'
#
loop_
_entity.id
_entity.type
_entity.pdbx_description
1 polymer ?
#
loop_
_entity_poly.entity_id
_entity_poly.type
_entity_poly.pdbx_seq_one_letter_code
_entity_poly.pdbx_strand_id
1 'polypeptide(L)'
;MEKKKSKRGFTLVELIVVLVILAILAALLIPALTGYIDKARKSQVVAETRALTQAVQTEMSTLYGSDEYATQLNAITNTFTAAAKNGIPVTEHEQKLENLADRYNAIVKLSEVPSLAKGTGSFFAVTNYNCQLKWVVYKDGKGYYGVYCQANGSVSAYSEKELTGYERWYSDYIGKIVCEKNADSNDPYQSQWVPLIVYNNLGVEGYDLP
;
A
#
# COMPACT_ATOMS: atom_id res chain seq x y z
N MET A 1 39.58 25.38 -60.50
CA MET A 1 38.14 25.10 -60.76
C MET A 1 37.56 24.41 -59.53
N GLU A 2 36.80 25.14 -58.69
CA GLU A 2 36.09 24.56 -57.55
C GLU A 2 34.82 23.83 -58.00
N LYS A 3 34.69 22.54 -57.64
CA LYS A 3 33.45 21.77 -57.81
C LYS A 3 32.42 22.26 -56.78
N LYS A 4 31.40 23.02 -57.21
CA LYS A 4 30.20 23.29 -56.39
C LYS A 4 29.53 21.96 -56.03
N LYS A 5 29.65 21.52 -54.77
CA LYS A 5 28.86 20.42 -54.22
C LYS A 5 27.39 20.84 -54.23
N SER A 6 26.55 20.11 -54.96
CA SER A 6 25.10 20.30 -54.92
C SER A 6 24.60 19.97 -53.51
N LYS A 7 24.03 20.96 -52.82
CA LYS A 7 23.29 20.71 -51.58
C LYS A 7 21.95 20.11 -51.97
N ARG A 8 21.79 18.79 -51.79
CA ARG A 8 20.48 18.12 -51.82
C ARG A 8 19.71 18.55 -50.58
N GLY A 9 18.72 19.43 -50.74
CA GLY A 9 17.78 19.79 -49.69
C GLY A 9 16.67 18.73 -49.59
N PHE A 10 16.19 18.50 -48.36
CA PHE A 10 15.01 17.67 -48.10
C PHE A 10 13.76 18.37 -48.64
N THR A 11 12.84 17.64 -49.25
CA THR A 11 11.56 18.23 -49.71
C THR A 11 10.57 18.33 -48.55
N LEU A 12 9.68 19.34 -48.59
CA LEU A 12 8.60 19.48 -47.61
C LEU A 12 7.68 18.24 -47.61
N VAL A 13 7.47 17.63 -48.78
CA VAL A 13 6.63 16.44 -48.94
C VAL A 13 7.25 15.23 -48.23
N GLU A 14 8.54 14.99 -48.40
CA GLU A 14 9.23 13.89 -47.69
C GLU A 14 9.12 14.05 -46.17
N LEU A 15 9.23 15.27 -45.66
CA LEU A 15 9.08 15.54 -44.23
C LEU A 15 7.65 15.25 -43.74
N ILE A 16 6.63 15.68 -44.49
CA ILE A 16 5.22 15.45 -44.12
C ILE A 16 4.89 13.96 -44.09
N VAL A 17 5.34 13.18 -45.08
CA VAL A 17 5.09 11.73 -45.13
C VAL A 17 5.71 11.03 -43.90
N VAL A 18 6.93 11.41 -43.53
CA VAL A 18 7.59 10.86 -42.33
C VAL A 18 6.83 11.21 -41.05
N LEU A 19 6.40 12.47 -40.91
CA LEU A 19 5.61 12.90 -39.74
C LEU A 19 4.28 12.17 -39.63
N VAL A 20 3.60 11.92 -40.75
CA VAL A 20 2.35 11.15 -40.78
C VAL A 20 2.58 9.71 -40.34
N ILE A 21 3.63 9.05 -40.83
CA ILE A 21 3.97 7.68 -40.41
C ILE A 21 4.30 7.64 -38.92
N LEU A 22 5.10 8.58 -38.41
CA LEU A 22 5.42 8.67 -36.98
C LEU A 22 4.17 8.91 -36.13
N ALA A 23 3.22 9.75 -36.59
CA ALA A 23 1.97 9.99 -35.89
C ALA A 23 1.10 8.74 -35.80
N ILE A 24 0.98 7.96 -36.88
CA ILE A 24 0.23 6.69 -36.89
C ILE A 24 0.88 5.67 -35.95
N LEU A 25 2.20 5.52 -36.00
CA LEU A 25 2.92 4.61 -35.10
C LEU A 25 2.77 5.02 -33.63
N ALA A 26 2.87 6.31 -33.33
CA ALA A 26 2.68 6.82 -31.98
C ALA A 26 1.24 6.56 -31.48
N ALA A 27 0.22 6.79 -32.30
CA ALA A 27 -1.17 6.59 -31.95
C ALA A 27 -1.48 5.13 -31.57
N LEU A 28 -0.87 4.16 -32.24
CA LEU A 28 -1.02 2.73 -31.91
C LEU A 28 -0.23 2.31 -30.67
N LEU A 29 0.91 2.96 -30.42
CA LEU A 29 1.85 2.55 -29.36
C LEU A 29 1.49 3.11 -27.98
N ILE A 30 0.93 4.32 -27.91
CA ILE A 30 0.60 5.01 -26.64
C ILE A 30 -0.33 4.16 -25.74
N PRO A 31 -1.47 3.60 -26.20
CA PRO A 31 -2.36 2.82 -25.35
C PRO A 31 -1.73 1.53 -24.82
N ALA A 32 -0.87 0.88 -25.61
CA ALA A 32 -0.16 -0.32 -25.18
C ALA A 32 0.86 0.04 -24.08
N LEU A 33 1.62 1.11 -24.28
CA LEU A 33 2.65 1.55 -23.32
C LEU A 33 2.04 1.93 -21.96
N THR A 34 0.89 2.61 -21.92
CA THR A 34 0.23 2.97 -20.67
C THR A 34 -0.19 1.74 -19.86
N GLY A 35 -0.72 0.71 -20.52
CA GLY A 35 -1.06 -0.57 -19.87
C GLY A 35 0.16 -1.31 -19.30
N TYR A 36 1.29 -1.31 -20.02
CA TYR A 36 2.54 -1.88 -19.51
C TYR A 36 3.08 -1.14 -18.29
N ILE A 37 2.97 0.20 -18.28
CA ILE A 37 3.37 1.02 -17.14
C ILE A 37 2.50 0.71 -15.92
N ASP A 38 1.17 0.63 -16.08
CA ASP A 38 0.24 0.28 -14.99
C ASP A 38 0.59 -1.10 -14.38
N LYS A 39 0.79 -2.11 -15.23
CA LYS A 39 1.19 -3.45 -14.79
C LYS A 39 2.53 -3.46 -14.06
N ALA A 40 3.53 -2.72 -14.56
CA ALA A 40 4.83 -2.60 -13.92
C ALA A 40 4.72 -1.92 -12.54
N ARG A 41 3.90 -0.87 -12.43
CA ARG A 41 3.62 -0.18 -11.16
C ARG A 41 2.92 -1.11 -10.16
N LYS A 42 1.86 -1.80 -10.57
CA LYS A 42 1.18 -2.79 -9.74
C LYS A 42 2.14 -3.88 -9.26
N SER A 43 2.99 -4.40 -10.13
CA SER A 43 4.01 -5.39 -9.76
C SER A 43 5.02 -4.85 -8.74
N GLN A 44 5.46 -3.59 -8.90
CA GLN A 44 6.33 -2.92 -7.93
C GLN A 44 5.64 -2.81 -6.57
N VAL A 45 4.38 -2.36 -6.54
CA VAL A 45 3.62 -2.20 -5.29
C VAL A 45 3.38 -3.54 -4.59
N VAL A 46 3.13 -4.63 -5.32
CA VAL A 46 3.05 -5.97 -4.73
C VAL A 46 4.36 -6.35 -4.03
N ALA A 47 5.51 -6.10 -4.66
CA ALA A 47 6.81 -6.40 -4.08
C ALA A 47 7.08 -5.56 -2.81
N GLU A 48 6.82 -4.26 -2.87
CA GLU A 48 6.95 -3.35 -1.72
C GLU A 48 6.01 -3.74 -0.58
N THR A 49 4.77 -4.12 -0.88
CA THR A 49 3.80 -4.58 0.12
C THR A 49 4.26 -5.86 0.80
N ARG A 50 4.88 -6.80 0.08
CA ARG A 50 5.45 -8.02 0.65
C ARG A 50 6.64 -7.72 1.57
N ALA A 51 7.51 -6.80 1.18
CA ALA A 51 8.63 -6.37 2.02
C ALA A 51 8.12 -5.73 3.32
N LEU A 52 7.12 -4.85 3.21
CA LEU A 52 6.45 -4.24 4.35
C LEU A 52 5.75 -5.27 5.24
N THR A 53 5.03 -6.23 4.66
CA THR A 53 4.34 -7.32 5.37
C THR A 53 5.34 -8.12 6.23
N GLN A 54 6.51 -8.43 5.68
CA GLN A 54 7.59 -9.12 6.40
C GLN A 54 8.18 -8.26 7.52
N ALA A 55 8.42 -6.98 7.26
CA ALA A 55 8.94 -6.06 8.27
C ALA A 55 7.97 -5.90 9.45
N VAL A 56 6.68 -5.69 9.17
CA VAL A 56 5.62 -5.63 10.18
C VAL A 56 5.58 -6.93 10.98
N GLN A 57 5.50 -8.09 10.33
CA GLN A 57 5.43 -9.36 11.05
C GLN A 57 6.68 -9.60 11.92
N THR A 58 7.86 -9.20 11.46
CA THR A 58 9.11 -9.33 12.23
C THR A 58 9.05 -8.52 13.52
N GLU A 59 8.74 -7.22 13.43
CA GLU A 59 8.67 -6.33 14.60
C GLU A 59 7.53 -6.71 15.55
N MET A 60 6.39 -7.14 15.01
CA MET A 60 5.27 -7.62 15.81
C MET A 60 5.60 -8.94 16.53
N SER A 61 6.39 -9.83 15.92
CA SER A 61 6.85 -11.07 16.56
C SER A 61 7.83 -10.78 17.70
N THR A 62 8.73 -9.81 17.51
CA THR A 62 9.62 -9.31 18.58
C THR A 62 8.83 -8.71 19.72
N LEU A 63 7.81 -7.90 19.41
CA LEU A 63 6.93 -7.30 20.41
C LEU A 63 6.14 -8.35 21.20
N TYR A 64 5.63 -9.39 20.53
CA TYR A 64 4.86 -10.45 21.18
C TYR A 64 5.61 -11.13 22.34
N GLY A 65 6.94 -11.25 22.21
CA GLY A 65 7.80 -11.84 23.23
C GLY A 65 8.24 -10.88 24.34
N SER A 66 7.75 -9.64 24.39
CA SER A 66 8.18 -8.64 25.37
C SER A 66 7.25 -8.55 26.59
N ASP A 67 7.83 -8.16 27.73
CA ASP A 67 7.06 -7.89 28.96
C ASP A 67 6.07 -6.71 28.79
N GLU A 68 6.40 -5.76 27.92
CA GLU A 68 5.56 -4.63 27.55
C GLU A 68 4.25 -5.12 26.91
N TYR A 69 4.34 -6.09 25.99
CA TYR A 69 3.16 -6.69 25.36
C TYR A 69 2.35 -7.54 26.33
N ALA A 70 3.01 -8.30 27.20
CA ALA A 70 2.33 -9.03 28.27
C ALA A 70 1.53 -8.08 29.19
N THR A 71 2.09 -6.90 29.49
CA THR A 71 1.40 -5.86 30.26
C THR A 71 0.18 -5.32 29.51
N GLN A 72 0.30 -5.08 28.20
CA GLN A 72 -0.82 -4.66 27.36
C GLN A 72 -1.95 -5.69 27.29
N LEU A 73 -1.62 -6.99 27.24
CA LEU A 73 -2.62 -8.07 27.20
C LEU A 73 -3.44 -8.20 28.49
N ASN A 74 -2.92 -7.74 29.62
CA ASN A 74 -3.66 -7.70 30.89
C ASN A 74 -4.66 -6.54 30.95
N ALA A 75 -4.60 -5.58 30.01
CA ALA A 75 -5.50 -4.45 29.96
C ALA A 75 -6.87 -4.88 29.37
N ILE A 76 -7.97 -4.37 29.94
CA ILE A 76 -9.33 -4.74 29.50
C ILE A 76 -9.69 -3.91 28.26
N THR A 77 -9.09 -4.26 27.12
CA THR A 77 -9.39 -3.64 25.82
C THR A 77 -9.61 -4.67 24.73
N ASN A 78 -10.34 -4.29 23.69
CA ASN A 78 -10.52 -5.07 22.46
C ASN A 78 -9.60 -4.60 21.32
N THR A 79 -9.00 -3.42 21.45
CA THR A 79 -8.12 -2.83 20.45
C THR A 79 -7.05 -1.95 21.10
N PHE A 80 -5.83 -2.01 20.59
CA PHE A 80 -4.74 -1.12 21.00
C PHE A 80 -3.75 -0.92 19.85
N THR A 81 -2.94 0.12 19.93
CA THR A 81 -1.95 0.44 18.90
C THR A 81 -0.58 -0.09 19.29
N ALA A 82 0.05 -0.87 18.41
CA ALA A 82 1.40 -1.41 18.61
C ALA A 82 2.49 -0.48 18.05
N ALA A 83 2.18 0.25 16.98
CA ALA A 83 3.07 1.23 16.37
C ALA A 83 2.25 2.35 15.72
N ALA A 84 2.76 3.58 15.75
CA ALA A 84 2.10 4.74 15.17
C ALA A 84 3.12 5.79 14.71
N LYS A 85 3.05 6.24 13.46
CA LYS A 85 3.94 7.23 12.86
C LYS A 85 4.07 8.52 13.69
N ASN A 86 2.95 8.98 14.24
CA ASN A 86 2.87 10.18 15.06
C ASN A 86 2.95 9.90 16.57
N GLY A 87 3.13 8.64 16.97
CA GLY A 87 3.11 8.23 18.37
C GLY A 87 1.71 8.24 19.03
N ILE A 88 0.64 8.56 18.29
CA ILE A 88 -0.71 8.68 18.83
C ILE A 88 -1.49 7.40 18.50
N PRO A 89 -2.07 6.70 19.49
CA PRO A 89 -2.82 5.49 19.24
C PRO A 89 -4.14 5.77 18.49
N VAL A 90 -4.80 4.72 17.99
CA VAL A 90 -6.18 4.82 17.47
C VAL A 90 -7.18 5.06 18.61
N THR A 91 -6.92 4.47 19.78
CA THR A 91 -7.69 4.67 21.00
C THR A 91 -6.74 4.83 22.19
N GLU A 92 -7.05 5.74 23.11
CA GLU A 92 -6.28 5.90 24.35
C GLU A 92 -6.73 4.92 25.44
N HIS A 93 -7.90 4.30 25.28
CA HIS A 93 -8.47 3.41 26.28
C HIS A 93 -7.57 2.19 26.50
N GLU A 94 -7.04 2.07 27.73
CA GLU A 94 -6.20 0.95 28.16
C GLU A 94 -4.96 0.72 27.26
N GLN A 95 -4.46 1.78 26.62
CA GLN A 95 -3.19 1.77 25.91
C GLN A 95 -2.03 1.76 26.93
N LYS A 96 -1.28 0.66 26.98
CA LYS A 96 -0.10 0.47 27.85
C LYS A 96 1.20 0.43 27.07
N LEU A 97 1.18 0.03 25.79
CA LEU A 97 2.38 0.07 24.96
C LEU A 97 2.83 1.51 24.74
N GLU A 98 4.11 1.72 24.92
CA GLU A 98 4.85 2.97 24.73
C GLU A 98 5.69 2.88 23.44
N ASN A 99 6.47 3.93 23.15
CA ASN A 99 7.43 3.97 22.04
C ASN A 99 6.83 3.62 20.66
N LEU A 100 5.55 3.98 20.46
CA LEU A 100 4.80 3.65 19.24
C LEU A 100 5.46 4.22 17.97
N ALA A 101 6.03 5.42 18.07
CA ALA A 101 6.74 6.08 16.97
C ALA A 101 8.05 5.38 16.62
N ASP A 102 8.82 4.96 17.63
CA ASP A 102 10.09 4.26 17.42
C ASP A 102 9.86 2.91 16.74
N ARG A 103 8.83 2.17 17.17
CA ARG A 103 8.44 0.90 16.53
C ARG A 103 8.00 1.10 15.09
N TYR A 104 7.22 2.15 14.81
CA TYR A 104 6.84 2.48 13.44
C TYR A 104 8.07 2.80 12.57
N ASN A 105 9.02 3.58 13.09
CA ASN A 105 10.25 3.93 12.38
C ASN A 105 11.15 2.71 12.14
N ALA A 106 11.22 1.77 13.10
CA ALA A 106 11.92 0.50 12.93
C ALA A 106 11.32 -0.32 11.77
N ILE A 107 9.99 -0.41 11.68
CA ILE A 107 9.29 -1.10 10.59
C ILE A 107 9.57 -0.44 9.24
N VAL A 108 9.48 0.89 9.16
CA VAL A 108 9.78 1.61 7.91
C VAL A 108 11.22 1.35 7.47
N LYS A 109 12.18 1.39 8.40
CA LYS A 109 13.59 1.11 8.11
C LYS A 109 13.80 -0.35 7.65
N LEU A 110 13.19 -1.32 8.34
CA LEU A 110 13.29 -2.74 8.03
C LEU A 110 12.65 -3.11 6.70
N SER A 111 11.58 -2.40 6.30
CA SER A 111 10.85 -2.67 5.06
C SER A 111 11.64 -2.32 3.79
N GLU A 112 12.62 -1.42 3.90
CA GLU A 112 13.37 -0.85 2.78
C GLU A 112 12.49 -0.23 1.67
N VAL A 113 11.23 0.10 1.98
CA VAL A 113 10.29 0.70 1.01
C VAL A 113 10.57 2.20 0.85
N PRO A 114 11.01 2.68 -0.33
CA PRO A 114 11.49 4.05 -0.49
C PRO A 114 10.43 5.13 -0.26
N SER A 115 9.17 4.86 -0.61
CA SER A 115 8.08 5.82 -0.44
C SER A 115 7.77 6.11 1.03
N LEU A 116 7.90 5.10 1.89
CA LEU A 116 7.70 5.21 3.33
C LEU A 116 8.84 5.98 3.98
N ALA A 117 10.09 5.67 3.60
CA ALA A 117 11.27 6.38 4.07
C ALA A 117 11.26 7.87 3.68
N LYS A 118 10.72 8.21 2.51
CA LYS A 118 10.56 9.60 2.03
C LYS A 118 9.30 10.29 2.55
N GLY A 119 8.41 9.57 3.24
CA GLY A 119 7.13 10.08 3.72
C GLY A 119 6.10 10.39 2.63
N THR A 120 6.35 9.98 1.37
CA THR A 120 5.39 10.14 0.26
C THR A 120 4.34 9.04 0.24
N GLY A 121 4.69 7.86 0.76
CA GLY A 121 3.79 6.74 0.95
C GLY A 121 3.25 6.67 2.38
N SER A 122 2.22 5.85 2.57
CA SER A 122 1.65 5.54 3.87
C SER A 122 1.17 4.10 3.92
N PHE A 123 0.99 3.55 5.12
CA PHE A 123 0.36 2.24 5.29
C PHE A 123 -0.38 2.16 6.61
N PHE A 124 -1.29 1.20 6.72
CA PHE A 124 -1.73 0.69 8.02
C PHE A 124 -1.64 -0.83 8.02
N ALA A 125 -1.58 -1.40 9.22
CA ALA A 125 -1.63 -2.84 9.39
C ALA A 125 -2.49 -3.25 10.59
N VAL A 126 -3.01 -4.47 10.53
CA VAL A 126 -3.84 -5.04 11.60
C VAL A 126 -3.31 -6.40 11.96
N THR A 127 -3.20 -6.66 13.25
CA THR A 127 -2.80 -7.94 13.83
C THR A 127 -3.85 -8.41 14.82
N ASN A 128 -3.85 -9.71 15.12
CA ASN A 128 -4.58 -10.21 16.29
C ASN A 128 -3.76 -10.07 17.58
N TYR A 129 -4.30 -10.52 18.71
CA TYR A 129 -3.62 -10.48 20.01
C TYR A 129 -2.43 -11.45 20.12
N ASN A 130 -2.20 -12.27 19.10
CA ASN A 130 -1.02 -13.12 18.98
C ASN A 130 0.03 -12.47 18.07
N CYS A 131 -0.09 -11.17 17.77
CA CYS A 131 0.76 -10.43 16.84
C CYS A 131 0.84 -11.05 15.44
N GLN A 132 -0.18 -11.81 15.02
CA GLN A 132 -0.26 -12.39 13.69
C GLN A 132 -0.92 -11.39 12.76
N LEU A 133 -0.22 -11.05 11.68
CA LEU A 133 -0.65 -10.08 10.70
C LEU A 133 -1.89 -10.56 9.93
N LYS A 134 -2.94 -9.74 9.94
CA LYS A 134 -4.21 -9.96 9.25
C LYS A 134 -4.35 -9.12 8.00
N TRP A 135 -3.93 -7.86 8.09
CA TRP A 135 -4.04 -6.90 6.99
C TRP A 135 -2.81 -6.02 6.92
N VAL A 136 -2.42 -5.68 5.69
CA VAL A 136 -1.57 -4.52 5.38
C VAL A 136 -2.20 -3.82 4.20
N VAL A 137 -2.43 -2.52 4.32
CA VAL A 137 -2.80 -1.67 3.19
C VAL A 137 -1.74 -0.60 3.05
N TYR A 138 -1.09 -0.55 1.89
CA TYR A 138 0.03 0.31 1.58
C TYR A 138 -0.31 1.21 0.39
N LYS A 139 0.05 2.48 0.46
CA LYS A 139 -0.04 3.49 -0.61
C LYS A 139 1.36 3.93 -1.00
N ASP A 140 1.70 3.82 -2.28
CA ASP A 140 3.06 4.05 -2.78
C ASP A 140 3.43 5.55 -2.97
N GLY A 141 2.44 6.44 -2.83
CA GLY A 141 2.58 7.87 -3.06
C GLY A 141 2.54 8.30 -4.54
N LYS A 142 2.25 7.38 -5.47
CA LYS A 142 2.12 7.62 -6.91
C LYS A 142 0.77 7.18 -7.48
N GLY A 143 -0.22 6.98 -6.61
CA GLY A 143 -1.57 6.57 -6.99
C GLY A 143 -1.77 5.06 -7.09
N TYR A 144 -0.90 4.25 -6.49
CA TYR A 144 -1.05 2.80 -6.41
C TYR A 144 -1.09 2.32 -4.96
N TYR A 145 -1.86 1.26 -4.76
CA TYR A 145 -2.14 0.68 -3.46
C TYR A 145 -1.85 -0.82 -3.49
N GLY A 146 -1.29 -1.34 -2.41
CA GLY A 146 -1.11 -2.76 -2.18
C GLY A 146 -1.92 -3.20 -0.98
N VAL A 147 -2.58 -4.35 -1.09
CA VAL A 147 -3.42 -4.91 -0.04
C VAL A 147 -3.00 -6.35 0.20
N TYR A 148 -2.47 -6.62 1.38
CA TYR A 148 -2.29 -7.97 1.91
C TYR A 148 -3.50 -8.37 2.74
N CYS A 149 -4.04 -9.56 2.47
CA CYS A 149 -5.12 -10.17 3.24
C CYS A 149 -4.70 -11.57 3.69
N GLN A 150 -4.69 -11.80 5.01
CA GLN A 150 -4.28 -13.11 5.56
C GLN A 150 -5.28 -14.22 5.25
N ALA A 151 -6.59 -13.91 5.19
CA ALA A 151 -7.64 -14.91 4.99
C ALA A 151 -7.47 -15.72 3.68
N ASN A 152 -6.89 -15.11 2.64
CA ASN A 152 -6.58 -15.76 1.37
C ASN A 152 -5.07 -15.77 1.04
N GLY A 153 -4.23 -15.23 1.92
CA GLY A 153 -2.77 -15.11 1.73
C GLY A 153 -2.37 -14.25 0.53
N SER A 154 -3.28 -13.46 -0.04
CA SER A 154 -3.04 -12.71 -1.27
C SER A 154 -2.38 -11.36 -0.99
N VAL A 155 -1.59 -10.90 -1.96
CA VAL A 155 -1.13 -9.51 -2.04
C VAL A 155 -1.58 -8.99 -3.40
N SER A 156 -2.58 -8.11 -3.38
CA SER A 156 -3.18 -7.51 -4.57
C SER A 156 -2.75 -6.06 -4.70
N ALA A 157 -2.64 -5.57 -5.94
CA ALA A 157 -2.35 -4.16 -6.22
C ALA A 157 -3.48 -3.51 -7.01
N TYR A 158 -3.78 -2.27 -6.65
CA TYR A 158 -4.86 -1.46 -7.18
C TYR A 158 -4.33 -0.07 -7.53
N SER A 159 -4.89 0.55 -8.57
CA SER A 159 -4.73 1.98 -8.82
C SER A 159 -5.70 2.80 -7.97
N GLU A 160 -5.47 4.10 -7.87
CA GLU A 160 -6.40 5.05 -7.22
C GLU A 160 -7.81 5.08 -7.80
N LYS A 161 -8.00 4.55 -9.02
CA LYS A 161 -9.31 4.40 -9.64
C LYS A 161 -10.04 3.15 -9.15
N GLU A 162 -9.29 2.11 -8.78
CA GLU A 162 -9.82 0.81 -8.34
C GLU A 162 -9.94 0.74 -6.81
N LEU A 163 -9.22 1.59 -6.07
CA LEU A 163 -9.27 1.67 -4.61
C LEU A 163 -9.43 3.13 -4.18
N THR A 164 -10.63 3.49 -3.76
CA THR A 164 -11.05 4.87 -3.51
C THR A 164 -11.27 5.20 -2.03
N GLY A 165 -11.43 4.18 -1.19
CA GLY A 165 -11.88 4.35 0.19
C GLY A 165 -10.78 4.46 1.24
N TYR A 166 -9.50 4.25 0.88
CA TYR A 166 -8.37 4.23 1.83
C TYR A 166 -8.33 5.44 2.78
N GLU A 167 -8.28 6.65 2.24
CA GLU A 167 -8.21 7.88 3.05
C GLU A 167 -9.55 8.21 3.73
N ARG A 168 -10.67 7.73 3.18
CA ARG A 168 -12.02 8.04 3.67
C ARG A 168 -12.40 7.21 4.89
N TRP A 169 -12.11 5.91 4.85
CA TRP A 169 -12.55 4.95 5.85
C TRP A 169 -11.47 4.55 6.85
N TYR A 170 -10.20 4.78 6.51
CA TYR A 170 -9.07 4.37 7.35
C TYR A 170 -8.19 5.54 7.82
N SER A 171 -8.66 6.79 7.73
CA SER A 171 -7.90 7.99 8.13
C SER A 171 -7.22 7.86 9.49
N ASP A 172 -7.91 7.28 10.46
CA ASP A 172 -7.43 7.15 11.84
C ASP A 172 -6.41 6.03 12.02
N TYR A 173 -6.38 5.07 11.09
CA TYR A 173 -5.48 3.92 11.05
C TYR A 173 -4.22 4.18 10.22
N ILE A 174 -4.27 5.12 9.28
CA ILE A 174 -3.15 5.43 8.40
C ILE A 174 -1.92 5.83 9.22
N GLY A 175 -0.80 5.16 8.95
CA GLY A 175 0.44 5.30 9.69
C GLY A 175 0.46 4.53 11.01
N LYS A 176 -0.45 3.58 11.23
CA LYS A 176 -0.54 2.83 12.48
C LYS A 176 -0.66 1.31 12.27
N ILE A 177 -0.28 0.58 13.30
CA ILE A 177 -0.40 -0.86 13.40
C ILE A 177 -1.22 -1.17 14.63
N VAL A 178 -2.37 -1.81 14.42
CA VAL A 178 -3.37 -2.02 15.47
C VAL A 178 -3.46 -3.52 15.77
N CYS A 179 -3.58 -3.85 17.05
CA CYS A 179 -3.89 -5.19 17.52
C CYS A 179 -5.36 -5.26 17.90
N GLU A 180 -6.07 -6.23 17.36
CA GLU A 180 -7.52 -6.32 17.46
C GLU A 180 -7.93 -7.72 17.92
N LYS A 181 -8.71 -7.80 18.99
CA LYS A 181 -9.04 -9.06 19.68
C LYS A 181 -9.77 -10.03 18.75
N ASN A 182 -10.70 -9.50 17.96
CA ASN A 182 -11.55 -10.29 17.07
C ASN A 182 -11.03 -10.28 15.62
N ALA A 183 -9.76 -9.94 15.37
CA ALA A 183 -9.22 -9.88 14.01
C ALA A 183 -9.24 -11.23 13.28
N ASP A 184 -9.37 -12.35 14.01
CA ASP A 184 -9.56 -13.70 13.46
C ASP A 184 -11.02 -14.07 13.15
N SER A 185 -11.98 -13.28 13.63
CA SER A 185 -13.40 -13.60 13.42
C SER A 185 -13.78 -13.40 11.96
N ASN A 186 -14.51 -14.37 11.41
CA ASN A 186 -15.12 -14.30 10.09
C ASN A 186 -16.55 -13.72 10.14
N ASP A 187 -17.05 -13.38 11.34
CA ASP A 187 -18.38 -12.80 11.53
C ASP A 187 -18.31 -11.27 11.38
N PRO A 188 -18.99 -10.67 10.37
CA PRO A 188 -19.00 -9.23 10.16
C PRO A 188 -19.61 -8.44 11.33
N TYR A 189 -20.41 -9.07 12.19
CA TYR A 189 -20.97 -8.42 13.39
C TYR A 189 -19.99 -8.39 14.56
N GLN A 190 -18.92 -9.20 14.50
CA GLN A 190 -17.93 -9.31 15.57
C GLN A 190 -16.58 -8.68 15.21
N SER A 191 -16.31 -8.51 13.91
CA SER A 191 -15.04 -7.96 13.42
C SER A 191 -15.24 -7.12 12.17
N GLN A 192 -14.75 -5.88 12.23
CA GLN A 192 -14.62 -4.99 11.08
C GLN A 192 -13.51 -5.43 10.10
N TRP A 193 -12.70 -6.42 10.47
CA TRP A 193 -11.55 -6.88 9.71
C TRP A 193 -11.83 -8.10 8.83
N VAL A 194 -13.11 -8.45 8.65
CA VAL A 194 -13.49 -9.47 7.68
C VAL A 194 -13.27 -8.95 6.25
N PRO A 195 -12.89 -9.81 5.28
CA PRO A 195 -12.62 -9.39 3.91
C PRO A 195 -13.75 -8.58 3.28
N LEU A 196 -15.01 -8.97 3.51
CA LEU A 196 -16.17 -8.27 2.99
C LEU A 196 -16.19 -6.79 3.39
N ILE A 197 -16.03 -6.50 4.69
CA ILE A 197 -16.05 -5.13 5.22
C ILE A 197 -14.82 -4.35 4.76
N VAL A 198 -13.63 -4.96 4.82
CA VAL A 198 -12.39 -4.26 4.49
C VAL A 198 -12.36 -3.89 3.00
N TYR A 199 -12.66 -4.82 2.11
CA TYR A 199 -12.68 -4.52 0.67
C TYR A 199 -13.80 -3.55 0.29
N ASN A 200 -14.99 -3.64 0.92
CA ASN A 200 -16.05 -2.64 0.77
C ASN A 200 -15.58 -1.24 1.17
N ASN A 201 -14.96 -1.11 2.34
CA ASN A 201 -14.45 0.16 2.84
C ASN A 201 -13.27 0.69 2.02
N LEU A 202 -12.47 -0.18 1.41
CA LEU A 202 -11.46 0.23 0.44
C LEU A 202 -12.06 0.66 -0.91
N GLY A 203 -13.35 0.40 -1.14
CA GLY A 203 -14.07 0.73 -2.37
C GLY A 203 -13.69 -0.18 -3.54
N VAL A 204 -13.30 -1.43 -3.24
CA VAL A 204 -12.97 -2.44 -4.26
C VAL A 204 -14.27 -3.03 -4.80
N GLU A 205 -14.44 -3.02 -6.13
CA GLU A 205 -15.64 -3.56 -6.78
C GLU A 205 -15.87 -5.04 -6.44
N GLY A 206 -17.15 -5.42 -6.31
CA GLY A 206 -17.57 -6.79 -6.02
C GLY A 206 -17.65 -7.16 -4.53
N TYR A 207 -17.47 -6.19 -3.64
CA TYR A 207 -17.58 -6.37 -2.18
C TYR A 207 -18.67 -5.49 -1.54
N ASP A 208 -19.64 -5.01 -2.33
CA ASP A 208 -20.73 -4.18 -1.83
C ASP A 208 -21.52 -4.91 -0.72
N LEU A 209 -21.73 -4.21 0.40
CA LEU A 209 -22.57 -4.73 1.48
C LEU A 209 -24.03 -4.85 1.03
N PRO A 210 -24.73 -5.94 1.40
CA PRO A 210 -26.14 -6.14 1.07
C PRO A 210 -27.08 -5.12 1.70
#